data_AF-A0A831UW65-F1
#
_entry.id   AF-A0A831UW65-F1
#
_cell.length_a   1.000
_cell.length_b   1.000
_cell.length_c   1.000
_cell.angle_alpha   90.00
_cell.angle_beta   90.00
_cell.angle_gamma   90.00
#
_symmetry.space_group_name_H-M   'P 1'
#
loop_
_entity.id
_entity.type
_entity.pdbx_description
1 polymer ?
#
loop_
_entity_poly.entity_id
_entity_poly.type
_entity_poly.pdbx_seq_one_letter_code
_entity_poly.pdbx_strand_id
1 'polypeptide(L)'
;MSRKANPTLIGAFVFGAIILATIAVLVLAGRQWFQVRRQHIMYFDEVAQGLQVGAPVVFLGVKVGTVKQIQLGLDDESRCLLVPVTVELAPHTVKSSAGEQIDLQDRDTIRQLVDRGMRARLKVQSLLTGQLYVDLAFYPDKPARFISDDPKISEIPTIPTTVQEFSAMLQDFPTGEFLDDLAAISASIHTLLSSETLTTIPDRLDATLTHLESLTARLDSAGGPLLATAQTDLHELRKATDAVQAAMNKVGRAADQVEKLADEDSRIYDSITRAGTELAAASEALQLLTDEQSPTIQRMNLSLQEISRAARALRRLAESLEQQPEAVLRGKRSEEER
;
A
#
# COMPACT_ATOMS: atom_id res chain seq x y z
N MET A 1 -34.84 12.08 87.31
CA MET A 1 -34.98 13.48 86.83
C MET A 1 -34.83 13.49 85.32
N SER A 2 -35.91 13.76 84.58
CA SER A 2 -35.89 13.81 83.11
C SER A 2 -35.35 15.16 82.63
N ARG A 3 -34.20 15.16 81.95
CA ARG A 3 -33.67 16.35 81.27
C ARG A 3 -34.57 16.65 80.07
N LYS A 4 -35.25 17.81 80.07
CA LYS A 4 -36.00 18.32 78.93
C LYS A 4 -35.00 18.68 77.81
N ALA A 5 -35.23 18.17 76.60
CA ALA A 5 -34.38 18.46 75.45
C ALA A 5 -34.55 19.94 75.04
N ASN A 6 -33.43 20.62 74.77
CA ASN A 6 -33.43 22.01 74.30
C ASN A 6 -33.63 22.03 72.77
N PRO A 7 -34.77 22.56 72.26
CA PRO A 7 -35.08 22.52 70.82
C PRO A 7 -34.11 23.36 69.97
N THR A 8 -33.51 24.40 70.53
CA THR A 8 -32.47 25.22 69.87
C THR A 8 -31.17 24.46 69.63
N LEU A 9 -30.79 23.57 70.54
CA LEU A 9 -29.59 22.73 70.41
C LEU A 9 -29.75 21.68 69.30
N ILE A 10 -30.96 21.11 69.19
CA ILE A 10 -31.32 20.18 68.12
C ILE A 10 -31.36 20.91 66.78
N GLY A 11 -31.97 22.11 66.73
CA GLY A 11 -32.00 22.94 65.52
C GLY A 11 -30.62 23.32 65.00
N ALA A 12 -29.71 23.75 65.89
CA ALA A 12 -28.33 24.08 65.53
C ALA A 12 -27.55 22.86 65.01
N PHE A 13 -27.75 21.68 65.60
CA PHE A 13 -27.11 20.45 65.14
C PHE A 13 -27.58 20.04 63.75
N VAL A 14 -28.90 20.09 63.49
CA VAL A 14 -29.46 19.76 62.17
C VAL A 14 -29.00 20.77 61.11
N PHE A 15 -28.98 22.06 61.44
CA PHE A 15 -28.50 23.09 60.50
C PHE A 15 -27.01 22.93 60.18
N GLY A 16 -26.19 22.62 61.19
CA GLY A 16 -24.78 22.30 61.01
C GLY A 16 -24.56 21.06 60.15
N ALA A 17 -25.36 20.01 60.34
CA ALA A 17 -25.30 18.79 59.53
C ALA A 17 -25.66 19.05 58.07
N ILE A 18 -26.66 19.90 57.79
CA ILE A 18 -27.05 20.28 56.43
C ILE A 18 -25.92 21.06 55.75
N ILE A 19 -25.35 22.07 56.42
CA ILE A 19 -24.22 22.85 55.87
C ILE A 19 -23.04 21.93 55.54
N LEU A 20 -22.70 21.02 56.46
CA LEU A 20 -21.59 20.10 56.27
C LEU A 20 -21.85 19.12 55.12
N ALA A 21 -23.09 18.63 54.98
CA ALA A 21 -23.50 17.82 53.84
C ALA A 21 -23.41 18.60 52.51
N THR A 22 -23.86 19.86 52.49
CA THR A 22 -23.75 20.71 51.30
C THR A 22 -22.29 20.95 50.91
N ILE A 23 -21.42 21.29 51.86
CA ILE A 23 -19.98 21.45 51.61
C ILE A 23 -19.36 20.14 51.11
N ALA A 24 -19.70 19.00 51.72
CA ALA A 24 -19.21 17.70 51.30
C ALA A 24 -19.59 17.38 49.85
N VAL A 25 -20.85 17.66 49.46
CA VAL A 25 -21.32 17.51 48.07
C VAL A 25 -20.58 18.46 47.13
N LEU A 26 -20.38 19.71 47.52
CA LEU A 26 -19.68 20.72 46.70
C LEU A 26 -18.20 20.35 46.49
N VAL A 27 -17.54 19.83 47.52
CA VAL A 27 -16.15 19.37 47.47
C VAL A 27 -16.03 18.08 46.64
N LEU A 28 -16.96 17.12 46.78
CA LEU A 28 -16.98 15.91 45.96
C LEU A 28 -17.27 16.22 44.49
N ALA A 29 -18.23 17.10 44.23
CA ALA A 29 -18.59 17.53 42.88
C ALA A 29 -17.46 18.31 42.21
N GLY A 30 -16.80 19.20 42.96
CA GLY A 30 -15.63 19.96 42.49
C GLY A 30 -14.43 19.07 42.18
N ARG A 31 -14.19 17.97 42.89
CA ARG A 31 -12.97 17.17 42.66
C ARG A 31 -12.98 16.39 41.34
N GLN A 32 -14.13 15.97 40.82
CA GLN A 32 -14.20 15.19 39.58
C GLN A 32 -14.20 16.05 38.30
N TRP A 33 -14.57 17.34 38.39
CA TRP A 33 -14.72 18.23 37.24
C TRP A 33 -13.48 19.05 36.89
N PHE A 34 -12.45 19.06 37.74
CA PHE A 34 -11.25 19.90 37.56
C PHE A 34 -10.07 19.22 36.84
N GLN A 35 -10.26 18.05 36.24
CA GLN A 35 -9.27 17.51 35.30
C GLN A 35 -9.37 18.32 34.01
N VAL A 36 -8.42 19.24 33.76
CA VAL A 36 -8.34 20.01 32.51
C VAL A 36 -8.00 19.04 31.39
N ARG A 37 -9.01 18.45 30.77
CA ARG A 37 -8.80 17.46 29.70
C ARG A 37 -8.53 18.21 28.41
N ARG A 38 -7.27 18.25 27.98
CA ARG A 38 -6.89 18.87 26.72
C ARG A 38 -7.40 18.04 25.55
N GLN A 39 -7.93 18.74 24.56
CA GLN A 39 -8.51 18.17 23.36
C GLN A 39 -7.53 18.31 22.19
N HIS A 40 -7.48 17.28 21.35
CA HIS A 40 -6.68 17.26 20.14
C HIS A 40 -7.61 17.04 18.95
N ILE A 41 -7.24 17.57 17.79
CA ILE A 41 -8.03 17.45 16.57
C ILE A 41 -7.25 16.63 15.56
N MET A 42 -7.96 15.77 14.84
CA MET A 42 -7.47 14.98 13.71
C MET A 42 -8.39 15.23 12.54
N TYR A 43 -7.84 15.45 11.35
CA TYR A 43 -8.62 15.64 10.14
C TYR A 43 -8.53 14.40 9.28
N PHE A 44 -9.66 13.76 9.00
CA PHE A 44 -9.70 12.60 8.11
C PHE A 44 -10.30 12.98 6.75
N ASP A 45 -9.72 12.42 5.68
CA ASP A 45 -10.13 12.68 4.30
C ASP A 45 -11.44 11.96 3.91
N GLU A 46 -11.88 10.97 4.68
CA GLU A 46 -13.02 10.12 4.33
C GLU A 46 -14.19 10.20 5.31
N VAL A 47 -15.34 9.74 4.81
CA VAL A 47 -16.57 9.53 5.57
C VAL A 47 -16.22 8.66 6.77
N ALA A 48 -16.34 9.22 7.98
CA ALA A 48 -16.13 8.52 9.24
C ALA A 48 -17.25 7.48 9.53
N GLN A 49 -17.70 6.77 8.49
CA GLN A 49 -18.76 5.77 8.55
C GLN A 49 -18.26 4.59 9.37
N GLY A 50 -18.79 4.46 10.58
CA GLY A 50 -18.37 3.47 11.57
C GLY A 50 -17.58 4.05 12.74
N LEU A 51 -17.05 5.28 12.64
CA LEU A 51 -16.50 5.99 13.79
C LEU A 51 -17.64 6.65 14.57
N GLN A 52 -17.67 6.44 15.88
CA GLN A 52 -18.73 6.96 16.74
C GLN A 52 -18.13 7.77 17.89
N VAL A 53 -18.91 8.72 18.40
CA VAL A 53 -18.58 9.41 19.65
C VAL A 53 -18.43 8.37 20.76
N GLY A 54 -17.32 8.43 21.49
CA GLY A 54 -16.93 7.44 22.50
C GLY A 54 -16.03 6.33 21.99
N ALA A 55 -15.76 6.25 20.67
CA ALA A 55 -14.80 5.29 20.12
C ALA A 55 -13.43 5.43 20.80
N PRO A 56 -12.73 4.32 21.08
CA PRO A 56 -11.46 4.38 21.77
C PRO A 56 -10.38 5.01 20.88
N VAL A 57 -9.50 5.79 21.50
CA VAL A 57 -8.22 6.17 20.90
C VAL A 57 -7.16 5.27 21.51
N VAL A 58 -6.44 4.56 20.66
CA VAL A 58 -5.49 3.52 21.04
C VAL A 58 -4.11 3.94 20.55
N PHE A 59 -3.10 3.84 21.41
CA PHE A 59 -1.71 4.05 21.04
C PHE A 59 -0.95 2.75 21.28
N LEU A 60 -0.36 2.20 20.22
CA LEU A 60 0.39 0.94 20.28
C LEU A 60 -0.37 -0.20 21.00
N GLY A 61 -1.68 -0.29 20.78
CA GLY A 61 -2.56 -1.32 21.36
C GLY A 61 -3.14 -0.99 22.75
N VAL A 62 -2.77 0.14 23.38
CA VAL A 62 -3.31 0.56 24.67
C VAL A 62 -4.29 1.72 24.50
N LYS A 63 -5.47 1.63 25.11
CA LYS A 63 -6.44 2.73 25.10
C LYS A 63 -5.89 3.94 25.86
N VAL A 64 -5.62 5.01 25.12
CA VAL A 64 -5.09 6.29 25.63
C VAL A 64 -6.13 7.40 25.64
N GLY A 65 -7.30 7.21 25.02
CA GLY A 65 -8.30 8.28 24.96
C GLY A 65 -9.64 7.83 24.41
N THR A 66 -10.47 8.83 24.11
CA THR A 66 -11.80 8.65 23.52
C THR A 66 -12.14 9.77 22.54
N VAL A 67 -12.85 9.43 21.47
CA VAL A 67 -13.44 10.40 20.55
C VAL A 67 -14.57 11.14 21.27
N LYS A 68 -14.54 12.47 21.24
CA LYS A 68 -15.54 13.34 21.89
C LYS A 68 -16.55 13.91 20.91
N GLN A 69 -16.08 14.32 19.74
CA GLN A 69 -16.92 14.97 18.75
C GLN A 69 -16.41 14.66 17.35
N ILE A 70 -17.35 14.49 16.42
CA ILE A 70 -17.10 14.29 15.00
C ILE A 70 -17.90 15.39 14.29
N GLN A 71 -17.22 16.20 13.50
CA GLN A 71 -17.84 17.29 12.75
C GLN A 71 -17.53 17.10 11.27
N LEU A 72 -18.40 17.63 10.40
CA LEU A 72 -18.15 17.69 8.98
C LEU A 72 -17.70 19.11 8.66
N GLY A 73 -16.47 19.26 8.16
CA GLY A 73 -15.91 20.53 7.73
C GLY A 73 -15.79 20.55 6.22
N LEU A 74 -16.06 21.71 5.61
CA LEU A 74 -15.54 22.00 4.28
C LEU A 74 -14.21 22.72 4.47
N ASP A 75 -13.18 22.25 3.75
CA ASP A 75 -11.97 23.02 3.59
C ASP A 75 -12.15 24.03 2.45
N ASP A 76 -12.02 25.33 2.77
CA ASP A 76 -12.22 26.43 1.81
C ASP A 76 -11.11 26.47 0.75
N GLU A 77 -9.91 25.96 1.04
CA GLU A 77 -8.79 25.94 0.07
C GLU A 77 -8.84 24.72 -0.86
N SER A 78 -9.04 23.52 -0.31
CA SER A 78 -8.96 22.28 -1.10
C SER A 78 -10.27 21.89 -1.79
N ARG A 79 -11.42 22.50 -1.42
CA ARG A 79 -12.78 22.03 -1.80
C ARG A 79 -13.04 20.55 -1.48
N CYS A 80 -12.23 19.96 -0.59
CA CYS A 80 -12.40 18.60 -0.10
C CYS A 80 -13.23 18.63 1.20
N LEU A 81 -14.14 17.68 1.37
CA LEU A 81 -14.82 17.48 2.65
C LEU A 81 -13.85 16.79 3.60
N LEU A 82 -13.52 17.45 4.70
CA LEU A 82 -12.71 16.89 5.77
C LEU A 82 -13.59 16.60 6.97
N VAL A 83 -13.26 15.53 7.70
CA VAL A 83 -13.94 15.17 8.94
C VAL A 83 -13.04 15.49 10.13
N PRO A 84 -13.16 16.69 10.74
CA PRO A 84 -12.51 16.99 12.00
C PRO A 84 -13.08 16.12 13.13
N VAL A 85 -12.19 15.34 13.73
CA VAL A 85 -12.47 14.47 14.87
C VAL A 85 -11.73 15.03 16.08
N THR A 86 -12.48 15.44 17.09
CA THR A 86 -11.94 15.90 18.37
C THR A 86 -11.81 14.73 19.33
N VAL A 87 -10.61 14.51 19.83
CA VAL A 87 -10.28 13.46 20.79
C VAL A 87 -9.81 14.03 22.11
N GLU A 88 -10.02 13.26 23.17
CA GLU A 88 -9.56 13.55 24.51
C GLU A 88 -8.63 12.44 24.98
N LEU A 89 -7.40 12.80 25.33
CA LEU A 89 -6.36 11.87 25.77
C LEU A 89 -6.24 11.85 27.29
N ALA A 90 -5.94 10.67 27.83
CA ALA A 90 -5.75 10.42 29.24
C ALA A 90 -4.30 10.72 29.66
N PRO A 91 -4.07 11.32 30.84
CA PRO A 91 -2.76 11.86 31.23
C PRO A 91 -1.72 10.82 31.70
N HIS A 92 -2.09 9.54 31.91
CA HIS A 92 -1.28 8.61 32.72
C HIS A 92 -1.04 7.22 32.10
N THR A 93 -1.14 7.07 30.78
CA THR A 93 -1.12 5.73 30.17
C THR A 93 0.28 5.28 29.74
N VAL A 94 1.28 6.17 29.62
CA VAL A 94 2.58 5.83 29.02
C VAL A 94 3.73 6.15 29.97
N LYS A 95 4.44 5.11 30.42
CA LYS A 95 5.71 5.22 31.16
C LYS A 95 6.86 5.06 30.16
N SER A 96 7.74 6.05 30.07
CA SER A 96 8.97 5.93 29.29
C SER A 96 9.93 4.91 29.94
N SER A 97 10.80 4.27 29.15
CA SER A 97 11.89 3.42 29.67
C SER A 97 12.82 4.17 30.63
N ALA A 98 12.84 5.51 30.58
CA ALA A 98 13.56 6.38 31.50
C ALA A 98 12.83 6.66 32.84
N GLY A 99 11.63 6.10 33.05
CA GLY A 99 10.82 6.33 34.25
C GLY A 99 10.02 7.65 34.26
N GLU A 100 10.16 8.47 33.21
CA GLU A 100 9.42 9.71 33.04
C GLU A 100 7.96 9.42 32.62
N GLN A 101 7.00 10.07 33.28
CA GLN A 101 5.59 10.01 32.91
C GLN A 101 5.37 10.90 31.69
N ILE A 102 4.99 10.32 30.57
CA ILE A 102 4.67 11.07 29.35
C ILE A 102 3.23 11.56 29.48
N ASP A 103 3.05 12.88 29.60
CA ASP A 103 1.73 13.49 29.61
C ASP A 103 1.23 13.70 28.17
N LEU A 104 0.36 12.79 27.72
CA LEU A 104 -0.26 12.87 26.40
C LEU A 104 -1.28 14.00 26.26
N GLN A 105 -1.60 14.74 27.32
CA GLN A 105 -2.41 15.96 27.22
C GLN A 105 -1.57 17.16 26.78
N ASP A 106 -0.25 17.11 26.98
CA ASP A 106 0.60 18.25 26.71
C ASP A 106 0.87 18.42 25.21
N ARG A 107 0.73 19.66 24.74
CA ARG A 107 0.84 19.98 23.30
C ARG A 107 2.27 19.76 22.82
N ASP A 108 3.26 20.14 23.64
CA ASP A 108 4.65 20.04 23.25
C ASP A 108 5.11 18.58 23.24
N THR A 109 4.58 17.76 24.17
CA THR A 109 4.75 16.30 24.14
C THR A 109 4.17 15.68 22.87
N ILE A 110 2.92 16.01 22.52
CA ILE A 110 2.29 15.52 21.28
C ILE A 110 3.08 15.96 20.05
N ARG A 111 3.54 17.22 20.01
CA ARG A 111 4.36 17.75 18.93
C ARG A 111 5.65 16.95 18.76
N GLN A 112 6.37 16.64 19.84
CA GLN A 112 7.57 15.80 19.79
C GLN A 112 7.28 14.39 19.29
N LEU A 113 6.12 13.81 19.64
CA LEU A 113 5.70 12.50 19.14
C LEU A 113 5.38 12.56 17.65
N VAL A 114 4.69 13.61 17.19
CA VAL A 114 4.38 13.85 15.78
C VAL A 114 5.65 14.05 14.96
N ASP A 115 6.61 14.82 15.48
CA ASP A 115 7.94 15.04 14.86
C ASP A 115 8.73 13.74 14.75
N ARG A 116 8.54 12.80 15.69
CA ARG A 116 9.09 11.43 15.64
C ARG A 116 8.30 10.49 14.71
N GLY A 117 7.30 11.00 14.00
CA GLY A 117 6.51 10.25 13.03
C GLY A 117 5.18 9.71 13.57
N MET A 118 4.67 10.15 14.72
CA MET A 118 3.35 9.73 15.18
C MET A 118 2.27 10.21 14.21
N ARG A 119 1.43 9.29 13.74
CA ARG A 119 0.25 9.57 12.90
C ARG A 119 -0.97 8.86 13.46
N ALA A 120 -2.13 9.43 13.18
CA ALA A 120 -3.42 8.83 13.45
C ALA A 120 -3.96 8.11 12.21
N ARG A 121 -4.57 6.94 12.42
CA ARG A 121 -5.24 6.18 11.36
C ARG A 121 -6.53 5.55 11.91
N LEU A 122 -7.57 5.46 11.09
CA LEU A 122 -8.76 4.70 11.47
C LEU A 122 -8.52 3.20 11.23
N LYS A 123 -8.87 2.39 12.22
CA LYS A 123 -8.84 0.92 12.13
C LYS A 123 -10.19 0.34 12.55
N VAL A 124 -10.49 -0.85 12.03
CA VAL A 124 -11.72 -1.56 12.38
C VAL A 124 -11.61 -2.14 13.80
N GLN A 125 -12.55 -1.75 14.66
CA GLN A 125 -12.70 -2.31 16.01
C GLN A 125 -13.48 -3.62 15.98
N SER A 126 -14.54 -3.67 15.19
CA SER A 126 -15.45 -4.82 15.11
C SER A 126 -15.93 -5.00 13.68
N LEU A 127 -15.60 -6.17 13.10
CA LEU A 127 -16.04 -6.56 11.75
C LEU A 127 -17.56 -6.76 11.68
N LEU A 128 -18.18 -7.18 12.78
CA LEU A 128 -19.61 -7.46 12.84
C LEU A 128 -20.43 -6.17 12.77
N THR A 129 -20.03 -5.17 13.55
CA THR A 129 -20.75 -3.88 13.64
C THR A 129 -20.21 -2.82 12.68
N GLY A 130 -19.04 -3.04 12.07
CA GLY A 130 -18.35 -2.04 11.24
C GLY A 130 -17.83 -0.86 12.04
N GLN A 131 -17.71 -0.99 13.37
CA GLN A 131 -17.23 0.10 14.21
C GLN A 131 -15.73 0.32 14.02
N LEU A 132 -15.34 1.59 13.97
CA LEU A 132 -13.95 2.03 13.83
C LEU A 132 -13.44 2.60 15.15
N TYR A 133 -12.12 2.56 15.33
CA TYR A 133 -11.39 3.24 16.38
C TYR A 133 -10.21 4.03 15.81
N VAL A 134 -9.71 4.98 16.59
CA VAL A 134 -8.52 5.77 16.21
C VAL A 134 -7.29 5.07 16.73
N ASP A 135 -6.40 4.68 15.82
CA ASP A 135 -5.09 4.10 16.13
C ASP A 135 -4.00 5.16 15.97
N LEU A 136 -3.16 5.29 16.98
CA LEU A 136 -1.99 6.13 17.01
C LEU A 136 -0.75 5.22 16.95
N ALA A 137 0.11 5.45 15.98
CA ALA A 137 1.36 4.70 15.82
C ALA A 137 2.41 5.55 15.10
N PHE A 138 3.66 5.07 15.07
CA PHE A 138 4.76 5.74 14.41
C PHE A 138 4.90 5.28 12.96
N TYR A 139 4.92 6.25 12.05
CA TYR A 139 5.12 6.11 10.61
C TYR A 139 6.16 7.15 10.16
N PRO A 140 7.47 6.87 10.37
CA PRO A 140 8.53 7.84 10.07
C PRO A 140 8.60 8.19 8.57
N ASP A 141 8.20 7.26 7.69
CA ASP A 141 8.26 7.43 6.24
C ASP A 141 7.07 8.20 5.65
N LYS A 142 6.05 8.55 6.46
CA LYS A 142 4.83 9.24 6.00
C LYS A 142 4.88 10.73 6.39
N PRO A 143 4.67 11.67 5.45
CA PRO A 143 4.75 13.09 5.75
C PRO A 143 3.71 13.53 6.79
N ALA A 144 4.04 14.54 7.59
CA ALA A 144 3.09 15.19 8.49
C ALA A 144 2.34 16.28 7.72
N ARG A 145 1.12 15.99 7.27
CA ARG A 145 0.22 16.99 6.70
C ARG A 145 -0.57 17.63 7.84
N PHE A 146 -0.38 18.92 8.04
CA PHE A 146 -1.20 19.73 8.95
C PHE A 146 -2.21 20.52 8.13
N ILE A 147 -3.43 20.60 8.61
CA ILE A 147 -4.53 21.30 7.94
C ILE A 147 -4.83 22.63 8.63
N SER A 148 -4.67 22.69 9.95
CA SER A 148 -4.86 23.93 10.69
C SER A 148 -3.56 24.68 10.89
N ASP A 149 -3.54 25.94 10.45
CA ASP A 149 -2.43 26.87 10.71
C ASP A 149 -2.54 27.57 12.09
N ASP A 150 -3.59 27.32 12.87
CA ASP A 150 -3.75 27.94 14.19
C ASP A 150 -2.78 27.29 15.21
N PRO A 151 -1.77 28.03 15.71
CA PRO A 151 -0.84 27.49 16.70
C PRO A 151 -1.54 27.08 18.01
N LYS A 152 -2.76 27.54 18.30
CA LYS A 152 -3.48 27.16 19.53
C LYS A 152 -4.12 25.77 19.45
N ILE A 153 -4.27 25.21 18.25
CA ILE A 153 -4.88 23.90 18.05
C ILE A 153 -3.80 22.82 18.13
N SER A 154 -4.04 21.78 18.94
CA SER A 154 -3.19 20.60 18.95
C SER A 154 -3.68 19.62 17.89
N GLU A 155 -3.09 19.69 16.71
CA GLU A 155 -3.39 18.79 15.60
C GLU A 155 -2.50 17.54 15.64
N ILE A 156 -3.10 16.37 15.38
CA ILE A 156 -2.37 15.12 15.14
C ILE A 156 -2.57 14.75 13.67
N PRO A 157 -1.51 14.72 12.85
CA PRO A 157 -1.60 14.37 11.44
C PRO A 157 -2.16 12.97 11.23
N THR A 158 -2.98 12.82 10.21
CA THR A 158 -3.63 11.55 9.87
C THR A 158 -2.96 10.92 8.65
N ILE A 159 -3.17 9.62 8.50
CA ILE A 159 -2.85 8.86 7.29
C ILE A 159 -4.07 8.07 6.83
N PRO A 160 -4.13 7.71 5.53
CA PRO A 160 -5.19 6.87 4.98
C PRO A 160 -5.33 5.53 5.71
N THR A 161 -6.52 4.95 5.67
CA THR A 161 -6.75 3.61 6.22
C THR A 161 -6.05 2.54 5.39
N THR A 162 -5.78 1.37 5.97
CA THR A 162 -5.15 0.26 5.22
C THR A 162 -5.97 -0.14 3.98
N VAL A 163 -7.30 -0.08 4.09
CA VAL A 163 -8.20 -0.42 2.98
C VAL A 163 -8.07 0.61 1.85
N GLN A 164 -7.94 1.90 2.19
CA GLN A 164 -7.70 2.96 1.20
C GLN A 164 -6.34 2.83 0.54
N GLU A 165 -5.27 2.62 1.31
CA GLU A 165 -3.92 2.44 0.74
C GLU A 165 -3.92 1.26 -0.24
N PHE A 166 -4.61 0.17 0.11
CA PHE A 166 -4.76 -0.98 -0.76
C PHE A 166 -5.64 -0.71 -1.98
N SER A 167 -6.77 -0.03 -1.82
CA SER A 167 -7.66 0.33 -2.92
C SER A 167 -6.99 1.26 -3.93
N ALA A 168 -6.27 2.28 -3.44
CA ALA A 168 -5.50 3.19 -4.27
C ALA A 168 -4.39 2.45 -5.02
N MET A 169 -3.66 1.56 -4.32
CA MET A 169 -2.64 0.71 -4.95
C MET A 169 -3.23 -0.20 -6.04
N LEU A 170 -4.47 -0.70 -5.87
CA LEU A 170 -5.15 -1.51 -6.88
C LEU A 170 -5.66 -0.67 -8.07
N GLN A 171 -6.16 0.54 -7.82
CA GLN A 171 -6.61 1.46 -8.87
C GLN A 171 -5.44 1.96 -9.73
N ASP A 172 -4.31 2.24 -9.10
CA ASP A 172 -3.09 2.67 -9.79
C ASP A 172 -2.40 1.51 -10.52
N PHE A 173 -2.74 0.25 -10.22
CA PHE A 173 -2.16 -0.90 -10.92
C PHE A 173 -2.78 -1.08 -12.32
N PRO A 174 -2.00 -0.93 -13.42
CA PRO A 174 -2.51 -0.95 -14.78
C PRO A 174 -2.87 -2.37 -15.25
N THR A 175 -3.94 -2.95 -14.69
CA THR A 175 -4.38 -4.32 -14.97
C THR A 175 -4.69 -4.56 -16.45
N GLY A 176 -5.28 -3.57 -17.14
CA GLY A 176 -5.58 -3.69 -18.58
C GLY A 176 -4.29 -3.89 -19.37
N GLU A 177 -3.35 -2.99 -19.18
CA GLU A 177 -2.09 -3.03 -19.91
C GLU A 177 -1.25 -4.27 -19.51
N PHE A 178 -1.28 -4.70 -18.24
CA PHE A 178 -0.64 -5.94 -17.79
C PHE A 178 -1.19 -7.18 -18.52
N LEU A 179 -2.52 -7.23 -18.74
CA LEU A 179 -3.15 -8.31 -19.49
C LEU A 179 -2.80 -8.23 -20.99
N ASP A 180 -2.66 -7.03 -21.53
CA ASP A 180 -2.25 -6.81 -22.93
C ASP A 180 -0.80 -7.27 -23.15
N ASP A 181 0.12 -6.95 -22.24
CA ASP A 181 1.51 -7.44 -22.28
C ASP A 181 1.56 -8.97 -22.25
N LEU A 182 0.78 -9.60 -21.36
CA LEU A 182 0.69 -11.07 -21.29
C LEU A 182 0.12 -11.69 -22.56
N ALA A 183 -0.91 -11.06 -23.15
CA ALA A 183 -1.49 -11.53 -24.41
C ALA A 183 -0.48 -11.40 -25.56
N ALA A 184 0.27 -10.29 -25.60
CA ALA A 184 1.31 -10.05 -26.58
C ALA A 184 2.47 -11.05 -26.44
N ILE A 185 2.95 -11.32 -25.22
CA ILE A 185 3.98 -12.35 -24.97
C ILE A 185 3.49 -13.71 -25.45
N SER A 186 2.26 -14.10 -25.13
CA SER A 186 1.71 -15.38 -25.57
C SER A 186 1.61 -15.47 -27.09
N ALA A 187 1.22 -14.39 -27.77
CA ALA A 187 1.16 -14.32 -29.23
C ALA A 187 2.56 -14.39 -29.86
N SER A 188 3.53 -13.68 -29.28
CA SER A 188 4.92 -13.67 -29.75
C SER A 188 5.58 -15.04 -29.58
N ILE A 189 5.37 -15.73 -28.45
CA ILE A 189 5.85 -17.10 -28.24
C ILE A 189 5.24 -18.06 -29.26
N HIS A 190 3.93 -18.01 -29.48
CA HIS A 190 3.27 -18.85 -30.50
C HIS A 190 3.85 -18.59 -31.90
N THR A 191 4.11 -17.33 -32.22
CA THR A 191 4.65 -16.89 -33.51
C THR A 191 6.12 -17.27 -33.69
N LEU A 192 6.91 -17.31 -32.61
CA LEU A 192 8.28 -17.83 -32.58
C LEU A 192 8.30 -19.35 -32.83
N LEU A 193 7.41 -20.09 -32.17
CA LEU A 193 7.32 -21.56 -32.30
C LEU A 193 6.80 -21.99 -33.68
N SER A 194 5.97 -21.18 -34.34
CA SER A 194 5.38 -21.51 -35.64
C SER A 194 6.26 -21.12 -36.84
N SER A 195 7.45 -20.56 -36.63
CA SER A 195 8.23 -19.95 -37.70
C SER A 195 9.24 -20.91 -38.32
N GLU A 196 9.02 -21.32 -39.57
CA GLU A 196 9.99 -22.10 -40.35
C GLU A 196 11.16 -21.25 -40.89
N THR A 197 11.09 -19.91 -40.81
CA THR A 197 12.04 -18.98 -41.44
C THR A 197 12.95 -18.27 -40.42
N LEU A 198 14.22 -18.67 -40.40
CA LEU A 198 15.29 -18.15 -39.53
C LEU A 198 15.54 -16.63 -39.66
N THR A 199 15.16 -16.02 -40.78
CA THR A 199 15.44 -14.60 -41.07
C THR A 199 14.59 -13.62 -40.27
N THR A 200 13.46 -14.07 -39.71
CA THR A 200 12.54 -13.19 -38.95
C THR A 200 12.61 -13.39 -37.43
N ILE A 201 13.46 -14.33 -36.98
CA ILE A 201 13.63 -14.65 -35.56
C ILE A 201 14.16 -13.45 -34.75
N PRO A 202 15.18 -12.68 -35.21
CA PRO A 202 15.70 -11.57 -34.43
C PRO A 202 14.65 -10.48 -34.12
N ASP A 203 13.88 -10.06 -35.13
CA ASP A 203 12.83 -9.04 -34.97
C ASP A 203 11.71 -9.51 -34.03
N ARG A 204 11.38 -10.81 -34.05
CA ARG A 204 10.36 -11.40 -33.18
C ARG A 204 10.83 -11.57 -31.74
N LEU A 205 12.11 -11.86 -31.53
CA LEU A 205 12.72 -11.89 -30.20
C LEU A 205 12.74 -10.49 -29.59
N ASP A 206 13.11 -9.47 -30.36
CA ASP A 206 13.11 -8.08 -29.89
C ASP A 206 11.71 -7.61 -29.46
N ALA A 207 10.67 -7.96 -30.24
CA ALA A 207 9.28 -7.70 -29.85
C ALA A 207 8.90 -8.41 -28.54
N THR A 208 9.32 -9.66 -28.35
CA THR A 208 9.06 -10.42 -27.11
C THR A 208 9.77 -9.81 -25.91
N LEU A 209 11.04 -9.39 -26.08
CA LEU A 209 11.82 -8.75 -25.04
C LEU A 209 11.21 -7.42 -24.63
N THR A 210 10.71 -6.63 -25.58
CA THR A 210 10.01 -5.38 -25.30
C THR A 210 8.79 -5.60 -24.41
N HIS A 211 7.98 -6.62 -24.68
CA HIS A 211 6.82 -6.93 -23.84
C HIS A 211 7.19 -7.53 -22.47
N LEU A 212 8.31 -8.26 -22.37
CA LEU A 212 8.81 -8.74 -21.07
C LEU A 212 9.38 -7.59 -20.24
N GLU A 213 10.02 -6.61 -20.87
CA GLU A 213 10.51 -5.39 -20.20
C GLU A 213 9.35 -4.56 -19.66
N SER A 214 8.28 -4.34 -20.44
CA SER A 214 7.09 -3.62 -19.97
C SER A 214 6.41 -4.35 -18.80
N LEU A 215 6.26 -5.68 -18.91
CA LEU A 215 5.71 -6.51 -17.84
C LEU A 215 6.56 -6.42 -16.56
N THR A 216 7.89 -6.49 -16.71
CA THR A 216 8.84 -6.44 -15.59
C THR A 216 8.83 -5.06 -14.92
N ALA A 217 8.79 -3.97 -15.69
CA ALA A 217 8.69 -2.61 -15.15
C ALA A 217 7.40 -2.41 -14.34
N ARG A 218 6.29 -3.02 -14.77
CA ARG A 218 5.01 -2.97 -14.05
C ARG A 218 5.03 -3.79 -12.78
N LEU A 219 5.66 -4.96 -12.81
CA LEU A 219 5.86 -5.77 -11.62
C LEU A 219 6.85 -5.12 -10.64
N ASP A 220 7.84 -4.36 -11.11
CA ASP A 220 8.79 -3.61 -10.27
C ASP A 220 8.08 -2.61 -9.35
N SER A 221 7.03 -1.96 -9.86
CA SER A 221 6.17 -1.10 -9.05
C SER A 221 5.45 -1.84 -7.91
N ALA A 222 5.31 -3.17 -7.99
CA ALA A 222 4.69 -4.01 -6.95
C ALA A 222 5.70 -4.59 -5.93
N GLY A 223 7.01 -4.38 -6.15
CA GLY A 223 8.08 -4.62 -5.17
C GLY A 223 8.37 -6.08 -4.81
N GLY A 224 9.45 -6.67 -5.36
CA GLY A 224 9.92 -7.98 -4.91
C GLY A 224 11.31 -8.40 -5.43
N PRO A 225 12.09 -9.17 -4.66
CA PRO A 225 13.46 -9.59 -5.02
C PRO A 225 13.53 -10.58 -6.20
N LEU A 226 12.41 -11.20 -6.60
CA LEU A 226 12.33 -12.06 -7.79
C LEU A 226 12.54 -11.28 -9.10
N LEU A 227 12.34 -9.97 -9.08
CA LEU A 227 12.45 -9.11 -10.26
C LEU A 227 13.90 -8.80 -10.63
N ALA A 228 14.82 -8.80 -9.66
CA ALA A 228 16.24 -8.55 -9.92
C ALA A 228 16.87 -9.65 -10.79
N THR A 229 16.49 -10.92 -10.53
CA THR A 229 16.95 -12.05 -11.35
C THR A 229 16.34 -11.98 -12.75
N ALA A 230 15.03 -11.70 -12.86
CA ALA A 230 14.37 -11.56 -14.16
C ALA A 230 14.98 -10.43 -15.02
N GLN A 231 15.30 -9.29 -14.43
CA GLN A 231 15.97 -8.17 -15.14
C GLN A 231 17.37 -8.57 -15.65
N THR A 232 18.10 -9.35 -14.85
CA THR A 232 19.45 -9.83 -15.24
C THR A 232 19.36 -10.80 -16.42
N ASP A 233 18.41 -11.74 -16.37
CA ASP A 233 18.20 -12.73 -17.44
C ASP A 233 17.73 -12.06 -18.73
N LEU A 234 16.84 -11.07 -18.64
CA LEU A 234 16.38 -10.27 -19.78
C LEU A 234 17.52 -9.49 -20.44
N HIS A 235 18.41 -8.91 -19.63
CA HIS A 235 19.54 -8.17 -20.14
C HIS A 235 20.53 -9.07 -20.91
N GLU A 236 20.78 -10.29 -20.41
CA GLU A 236 21.61 -11.28 -21.11
C GLU A 236 20.94 -11.80 -22.40
N LEU A 237 19.62 -12.03 -22.38
CA LEU A 237 18.85 -12.36 -23.58
C LEU A 237 18.95 -11.27 -24.65
N ARG A 238 18.86 -9.99 -24.28
CA ARG A 238 18.97 -8.88 -25.21
C ARG A 238 20.35 -8.80 -25.87
N LYS A 239 21.42 -8.99 -25.09
CA LYS A 239 22.78 -9.09 -25.65
C LYS A 239 22.92 -10.25 -26.63
N ALA A 240 22.32 -11.40 -26.33
CA ALA A 240 22.33 -12.54 -27.24
C ALA A 240 21.57 -12.22 -28.55
N THR A 241 20.41 -11.57 -28.47
CA THR A 241 19.66 -11.11 -29.65
C THR A 241 20.46 -10.11 -30.49
N ASP A 242 21.11 -9.13 -29.86
CA ASP A 242 21.96 -8.16 -30.55
C ASP A 242 23.14 -8.83 -31.26
N ALA A 243 23.77 -9.84 -30.63
CA ALA A 243 24.86 -10.61 -31.21
C ALA A 243 24.39 -11.42 -32.44
N VAL A 244 23.22 -12.06 -32.36
CA VAL A 244 22.61 -12.78 -33.48
C VAL A 244 22.28 -11.82 -34.64
N GLN A 245 21.71 -10.66 -34.34
CA GLN A 245 21.40 -9.65 -35.36
C GLN A 245 22.66 -9.11 -36.03
N ALA A 246 23.72 -8.86 -35.26
CA ALA A 246 25.01 -8.45 -35.79
C ALA A 246 25.65 -9.53 -36.69
N ALA A 247 25.55 -10.80 -36.30
CA ALA A 247 26.04 -11.93 -37.09
C ALA A 247 25.28 -12.06 -38.41
N MET A 248 23.95 -12.00 -38.38
CA MET A 248 23.09 -12.02 -39.57
C MET A 248 23.41 -10.88 -40.54
N ASN A 249 23.60 -9.66 -40.02
CA ASN A 249 23.98 -8.51 -40.84
C ASN A 249 25.38 -8.63 -41.44
N LYS A 250 26.31 -9.32 -40.78
CA LYS A 250 27.64 -9.61 -41.36
C LYS A 250 27.54 -10.68 -42.43
N VAL A 251 26.73 -11.73 -42.23
CA VAL A 251 26.51 -12.81 -43.19
C VAL A 251 25.83 -12.28 -44.46
N GLY A 252 24.79 -11.46 -44.32
CA GLY A 252 24.14 -10.79 -45.45
C GLY A 252 25.11 -9.92 -46.24
N ARG A 253 25.91 -9.09 -45.56
CA ARG A 253 26.96 -8.30 -46.23
C ARG A 253 28.02 -9.17 -46.89
N ALA A 254 28.46 -10.26 -46.25
CA ALA A 254 29.43 -11.18 -46.84
C ALA A 254 28.87 -11.84 -48.11
N ALA A 255 27.59 -12.24 -48.11
CA ALA A 255 26.91 -12.75 -49.29
C ALA A 255 26.85 -11.71 -50.43
N ASP A 256 26.45 -10.47 -50.13
CA ASP A 256 26.41 -9.36 -51.09
C ASP A 256 27.80 -8.99 -51.64
N GLN A 257 28.84 -9.17 -50.82
CA GLN A 257 30.22 -8.84 -51.16
C GLN A 257 30.88 -9.95 -51.97
N VAL A 258 30.55 -11.22 -51.71
CA VAL A 258 30.95 -12.38 -52.53
C VAL A 258 30.34 -12.28 -53.93
N GLU A 259 29.11 -11.77 -54.05
CA GLU A 259 28.49 -11.50 -55.36
C GLU A 259 29.21 -10.38 -56.14
N LYS A 260 29.89 -9.46 -55.45
CA LYS A 260 30.62 -8.32 -56.05
C LYS A 260 32.13 -8.53 -56.21
N LEU A 261 32.72 -9.53 -55.57
CA LEU A 261 34.17 -9.75 -55.48
C LEU A 261 34.59 -11.15 -55.95
N ALA A 262 34.13 -11.58 -57.12
CA ALA A 262 34.63 -12.78 -57.77
C ALA A 262 36.14 -12.74 -58.15
N ASP A 263 36.95 -11.82 -57.60
CA ASP A 263 38.33 -11.56 -58.03
C ASP A 263 39.38 -11.29 -56.93
N GLU A 264 39.11 -11.32 -55.61
CA GLU A 264 40.18 -11.07 -54.60
C GLU A 264 40.12 -11.94 -53.32
N ASP A 265 40.98 -12.96 -53.29
CA ASP A 265 40.95 -14.13 -52.38
C ASP A 265 41.28 -13.91 -50.90
N SER A 266 41.87 -12.78 -50.48
CA SER A 266 42.54 -12.75 -49.16
C SER A 266 41.73 -12.19 -47.99
N ARG A 267 40.69 -11.37 -48.23
CA ARG A 267 39.88 -10.76 -47.14
C ARG A 267 38.65 -11.57 -46.76
N ILE A 268 38.25 -12.49 -47.63
CA ILE A 268 37.04 -13.31 -47.50
C ILE A 268 37.19 -14.35 -46.39
N TYR A 269 38.38 -14.96 -46.23
CA TYR A 269 38.64 -16.00 -45.22
C TYR A 269 38.41 -15.53 -43.78
N ASP A 270 38.84 -14.33 -43.42
CA ASP A 270 38.67 -13.77 -42.06
C ASP A 270 37.20 -13.44 -41.77
N SER A 271 36.46 -12.94 -42.75
CA SER A 271 35.03 -12.68 -42.60
C SER A 271 34.21 -13.97 -42.47
N ILE A 272 34.56 -15.01 -43.23
CA ILE A 272 33.85 -16.30 -43.21
C ILE A 272 34.10 -17.04 -41.89
N THR A 273 35.35 -17.08 -41.42
CA THR A 273 35.67 -17.76 -40.15
C THR A 273 34.99 -17.09 -38.96
N ARG A 274 34.98 -15.75 -38.91
CA ARG A 274 34.31 -14.98 -37.86
C ARG A 274 32.79 -15.13 -37.91
N ALA A 275 32.20 -15.10 -39.11
CA ALA A 275 30.78 -15.38 -39.31
C ALA A 275 30.42 -16.81 -38.87
N GLY A 276 31.26 -17.80 -39.18
CA GLY A 276 31.06 -19.19 -38.77
C GLY A 276 31.06 -19.38 -37.24
N THR A 277 31.99 -18.74 -36.53
CA THR A 277 32.01 -18.79 -35.05
C THR A 277 30.81 -18.10 -34.42
N GLU A 278 30.37 -16.97 -34.98
CA GLU A 278 29.19 -16.25 -34.51
C GLU A 278 27.90 -17.04 -34.80
N LEU A 279 27.81 -17.72 -35.96
CA LEU A 279 26.71 -18.63 -36.29
C LEU A 279 26.67 -19.87 -35.40
N ALA A 280 27.82 -20.42 -35.02
CA ALA A 280 27.88 -21.57 -34.12
C ALA A 280 27.31 -21.23 -32.74
N ALA A 281 27.68 -20.08 -32.18
CA ALA A 281 27.14 -19.58 -30.93
C ALA A 281 25.63 -19.26 -31.03
N ALA A 282 25.19 -18.69 -32.16
CA ALA A 282 23.77 -18.44 -32.41
C ALA A 282 22.97 -19.75 -32.54
N SER A 283 23.52 -20.76 -33.20
CA SER A 283 22.91 -22.09 -33.33
C SER A 283 22.77 -22.79 -31.98
N GLU A 284 23.77 -22.68 -31.10
CA GLU A 284 23.70 -23.21 -29.74
C GLU A 284 22.62 -22.52 -28.90
N ALA A 285 22.50 -21.20 -28.99
CA ALA A 285 21.43 -20.44 -28.35
C ALA A 285 20.03 -20.79 -28.91
N LEU A 286 19.92 -21.01 -30.23
CA LEU A 286 18.68 -21.44 -30.87
C LEU A 286 18.30 -22.88 -30.51
N GLN A 287 19.25 -23.79 -30.33
CA GLN A 287 18.98 -25.17 -29.92
C GLN A 287 18.35 -25.23 -28.51
N LEU A 288 18.71 -24.31 -27.61
CA LEU A 288 18.10 -24.19 -26.29
C LEU A 288 16.62 -23.71 -26.34
N LEU A 289 16.24 -23.02 -27.42
CA LEU A 289 14.92 -22.38 -27.57
C LEU A 289 13.96 -23.13 -28.51
N THR A 290 14.48 -23.87 -29.50
CA THR A 290 13.70 -24.36 -30.66
C THR A 290 13.26 -25.82 -30.55
N ASP A 291 13.67 -26.56 -29.52
CA ASP A 291 13.18 -27.94 -29.36
C ASP A 291 11.69 -27.91 -29.01
N GLU A 292 10.80 -28.25 -29.97
CA GLU A 292 9.34 -28.24 -29.83
C GLU A 292 8.83 -29.12 -28.68
N GLN A 293 9.65 -30.06 -28.19
CA GLN A 293 9.36 -30.90 -27.03
C GLN A 293 10.09 -30.45 -25.75
N SER A 294 10.71 -29.27 -25.75
CA SER A 294 11.40 -28.73 -24.59
C SER A 294 10.40 -28.60 -23.42
N PRO A 295 10.62 -29.31 -22.30
CA PRO A 295 9.77 -29.21 -21.12
C PRO A 295 9.67 -27.76 -20.61
N THR A 296 10.65 -26.93 -20.94
CA THR A 296 10.72 -25.51 -20.56
C THR A 296 9.65 -24.68 -21.25
N ILE A 297 9.46 -24.81 -22.57
CA ILE A 297 8.46 -24.05 -23.34
C ILE A 297 7.04 -24.42 -22.86
N GLN A 298 6.79 -25.71 -22.65
CA GLN A 298 5.50 -26.20 -22.19
C GLN A 298 5.17 -25.69 -20.77
N ARG A 299 6.17 -25.67 -19.89
CA ARG A 299 6.06 -25.12 -18.54
C ARG A 299 5.82 -23.62 -18.55
N MET A 300 6.48 -22.88 -19.45
CA MET A 300 6.30 -21.45 -19.60
C MET A 300 4.90 -21.09 -20.08
N ASN A 301 4.35 -21.80 -21.06
CA ASN A 301 2.97 -21.62 -21.52
C ASN A 301 1.94 -21.90 -20.42
N LEU A 302 2.14 -22.97 -19.63
CA LEU A 302 1.28 -23.27 -18.48
C LEU A 302 1.35 -22.16 -17.43
N SER A 303 2.55 -21.68 -17.10
CA SER A 303 2.73 -20.58 -16.17
C SER A 303 2.09 -19.28 -16.64
N LEU A 304 2.21 -18.90 -17.93
CA LEU A 304 1.56 -17.72 -18.49
C LEU A 304 0.03 -17.81 -18.42
N GLN A 305 -0.53 -18.99 -18.71
CA GLN A 305 -1.97 -19.23 -18.57
C GLN A 305 -2.42 -19.13 -17.11
N GLU A 306 -1.67 -19.68 -16.16
CA GLU A 306 -1.96 -19.59 -14.74
C GLU A 306 -1.88 -18.14 -14.23
N ILE A 307 -0.84 -17.39 -14.62
CA ILE A 307 -0.68 -15.97 -14.30
C ILE A 307 -1.85 -15.16 -14.87
N SER A 308 -2.24 -15.40 -16.13
CA SER A 308 -3.38 -14.73 -16.75
C SER A 308 -4.70 -15.03 -16.05
N ARG A 309 -4.91 -16.27 -15.60
CA ARG A 309 -6.09 -16.66 -14.79
C ARG A 309 -6.09 -15.98 -13.43
N ALA A 310 -4.93 -15.93 -12.77
CA ALA A 310 -4.76 -15.27 -11.47
C ALA A 310 -5.01 -13.76 -11.58
N ALA A 311 -4.43 -13.09 -12.57
CA ALA A 311 -4.63 -11.66 -12.82
C ALA A 311 -6.09 -11.32 -13.08
N ARG A 312 -6.81 -12.14 -13.87
CA ARG A 312 -8.26 -12.00 -14.08
C ARG A 312 -9.07 -12.25 -12.81
N ALA A 313 -8.63 -13.15 -11.93
CA ALA A 313 -9.27 -13.36 -10.63
C ALA A 313 -9.04 -12.17 -9.69
N LEU A 314 -7.82 -11.63 -9.64
CA LEU A 314 -7.46 -10.44 -8.86
C LEU A 314 -8.20 -9.19 -9.34
N ARG A 315 -8.31 -8.99 -10.66
CA ARG A 315 -9.09 -7.88 -11.23
C ARG A 315 -10.56 -7.95 -10.82
N ARG A 316 -11.18 -9.13 -10.93
CA ARG A 316 -12.57 -9.32 -10.49
C ARG A 316 -12.74 -9.10 -8.99
N LEU A 317 -11.74 -9.46 -8.19
CA LEU A 317 -11.72 -9.14 -6.77
C LEU A 317 -11.64 -7.63 -6.57
N ALA A 318 -10.68 -6.94 -7.19
CA ALA A 318 -10.50 -5.50 -7.10
C ALA A 318 -11.76 -4.72 -7.50
N GLU A 319 -12.35 -5.05 -8.65
CA GLU A 319 -13.63 -4.49 -9.10
C GLU A 319 -14.75 -4.75 -8.09
N SER A 320 -14.78 -5.95 -7.48
CA SER A 320 -15.73 -6.27 -6.42
C SER A 320 -15.46 -5.50 -5.12
N LEU A 321 -14.21 -5.16 -4.79
CA LEU A 321 -13.87 -4.36 -3.59
C LEU A 321 -14.18 -2.90 -3.79
N GLU A 322 -13.97 -2.39 -4.99
CA GLU A 322 -14.31 -1.02 -5.37
C GLU A 322 -15.82 -0.81 -5.34
N GLN A 323 -16.60 -1.78 -5.84
CA GLN A 323 -18.06 -1.72 -5.81
C GLN A 323 -18.66 -2.05 -4.44
N GLN A 324 -18.03 -2.94 -3.66
CA GLN A 324 -18.52 -3.42 -2.37
C GLN A 324 -17.37 -3.63 -1.37
N PRO A 325 -16.83 -2.56 -0.78
CA PRO A 325 -15.72 -2.66 0.16
C PRO A 325 -16.10 -3.47 1.42
N GLU A 326 -17.39 -3.51 1.79
CA GLU A 326 -17.88 -4.35 2.89
C GLU A 326 -17.76 -5.86 2.65
N ALA A 327 -17.62 -6.33 1.40
CA ALA A 327 -17.60 -7.75 1.07
C ALA A 327 -16.33 -8.47 1.57
N VAL A 328 -15.19 -7.76 1.68
CA VAL A 328 -13.95 -8.29 2.27
C VAL A 328 -14.05 -8.48 3.77
N LEU A 329 -14.83 -7.63 4.44
CA LEU A 329 -14.94 -7.63 5.90
C LEU A 329 -16.09 -8.51 6.41
N ARG A 330 -17.17 -8.67 5.62
CA ARG A 330 -18.35 -9.48 6.00
C ARG A 330 -18.40 -10.86 5.36
N GLY A 331 -17.56 -11.13 4.35
CA GLY A 331 -17.70 -12.30 3.50
C GLY A 331 -18.81 -12.10 2.46
N LYS A 332 -18.63 -12.70 1.29
CA LYS A 332 -19.59 -12.61 0.18
C LYS A 332 -20.92 -13.22 0.63
N ARG A 333 -22.01 -12.45 0.66
CA ARG A 333 -23.36 -13.03 0.81
C ARG A 333 -23.61 -13.88 -0.43
N SER A 334 -23.66 -15.20 -0.28
CA SER A 334 -24.20 -16.08 -1.31
C SER A 334 -25.66 -15.68 -1.51
N GLU A 335 -26.00 -15.23 -2.72
CA GLU A 335 -27.39 -15.18 -3.17
C GLU A 335 -27.90 -16.62 -3.34
N GLU A 336 -28.09 -17.31 -2.23
CA GLU A 336 -28.83 -18.57 -2.13
C GLU A 336 -29.85 -18.38 -1.02
N GLU A 337 -30.90 -17.62 -1.33
CA GLU A 337 -32.23 -17.74 -0.73
C GLU A 337 -33.18 -16.77 -1.46
N ARG A 338 -33.68 -17.21 -2.61
CA ARG A 338 -35.00 -16.83 -3.11
C ARG A 338 -35.68 -18.03 -3.75
#